data_AF-D2ASM2-F1
#
_entry.id   AF-D2ASM2-F1
#
_cell.length_a   1.000
_cell.length_b   1.000
_cell.length_c   1.000
_cell.angle_alpha   90.00
_cell.angle_beta   90.00
_cell.angle_gamma   90.00
#
_symmetry.space_group_name_H-M   'P 1'
#
loop_
_entity.id
_entity.type
_entity.pdbx_description
1 polymer ?
#
loop_
_entity_poly.entity_id
_entity_poly.type
_entity_poly.pdbx_seq_one_letter_code
_entity_poly.pdbx_strand_id
1 'polypeptide(L)' 'MRITIGERDGVPRLRWQLTGAMADYSPPIEADLVAVSDTVLAMPGLGPVSAPWLPLVFGTLPDGTPYVCFGMRAAPKIA' A
#
# COMPACT_ATOMS: atom_id res chain seq x y z
N MET A 1 -6.04 -9.53 -4.21
CA MET A 1 -5.56 -8.14 -4.24
C MET A 1 -4.06 -8.15 -4.02
N ARG A 2 -3.31 -7.30 -4.73
CA ARG A 2 -1.85 -7.17 -4.59
C ARG A 2 -1.48 -5.70 -4.37
N ILE A 3 -0.58 -5.47 -3.44
CA ILE A 3 0.05 -4.18 -3.14
C ILE A 3 1.52 -4.34 -3.52
N THR A 4 2.00 -3.50 -4.42
CA THR A 4 3.41 -3.40 -4.78
C THR A 4 3.90 -2.03 -4.38
N ILE A 5 4.95 -2.00 -3.56
CA ILE A 5 5.58 -0.77 -3.09
C ILE A 5 6.99 -0.76 -3.66
N GLY A 6 7.35 0.34 -4.32
CA GLY A 6 8.67 0.53 -4.90
C GLY A 6 9.09 1.99 -4.78
N GLU A 7 10.16 2.34 -5.47
CA GLU A 7 10.70 3.69 -5.50
C GLU A 7 10.99 4.07 -6.96
N ARG A 8 10.78 5.33 -7.30
CA ARG A 8 11.17 5.92 -8.58
C ARG A 8 11.69 7.33 -8.31
N ASP A 9 12.94 7.58 -8.72
CA ASP A 9 13.59 8.90 -8.60
C ASP A 9 13.57 9.44 -7.15
N GLY A 10 13.79 8.57 -6.16
CA GLY A 10 13.76 8.91 -4.74
C GLY A 10 12.35 8.98 -4.13
N VAL A 11 11.29 8.81 -4.92
CA VAL A 11 9.91 8.91 -4.47
C VAL A 11 9.29 7.52 -4.28
N PRO A 12 8.82 7.17 -3.07
CA PRO A 12 8.13 5.90 -2.87
C PRO A 12 6.78 5.89 -3.61
N ARG A 13 6.48 4.77 -4.26
CA ARG A 13 5.30 4.58 -5.13
C ARG A 13 4.51 3.36 -4.69
N LEU A 14 3.20 3.48 -4.75
CA LEU A 14 2.26 2.37 -4.60
C LEU A 14 1.68 2.00 -5.96
N ARG A 15 1.57 0.70 -6.22
CA ARG A 15 0.61 0.12 -7.14
C ARG A 15 -0.30 -0.85 -6.40
N TRP A 16 -1.59 -0.61 -6.46
CA TRP A 16 -2.62 -1.40 -5.80
C TRP A 16 -3.60 -1.96 -6.83
N GLN A 17 -3.79 -3.28 -6.88
CA GLN A 17 -4.63 -3.91 -7.89
C GLN A 17 -5.45 -5.09 -7.37
N LEU A 18 -6.62 -5.26 -7.97
CA LEU A 18 -7.41 -6.49 -7.84
C LEU A 18 -6.70 -7.63 -8.59
N THR A 19 -6.94 -8.86 -8.14
CA THR A 19 -6.31 -10.07 -8.69
C THR A 19 -7.32 -11.22 -8.67
N GLY A 20 -7.02 -12.30 -9.42
CA GLY A 20 -7.91 -13.46 -9.50
C GLY A 20 -9.18 -13.14 -10.28
N ALA A 21 -10.32 -13.71 -9.88
CA ALA A 21 -11.61 -13.52 -10.55
C ALA A 21 -12.11 -12.06 -10.57
N MET A 22 -11.54 -11.18 -9.76
CA MET A 22 -11.89 -9.76 -9.70
C MET A 22 -10.89 -8.85 -10.44
N ALA A 23 -9.93 -9.40 -11.19
CA ALA A 23 -8.86 -8.62 -11.81
C ALA A 23 -9.37 -7.49 -12.73
N ASP A 24 -10.48 -7.74 -13.43
CA ASP A 24 -11.02 -6.81 -14.43
C ASP A 24 -12.08 -5.85 -13.88
N TYR A 25 -12.33 -5.85 -12.57
CA TYR A 25 -13.39 -5.03 -11.96
C TYR A 25 -12.98 -3.56 -11.78
N SER A 26 -11.68 -3.27 -11.76
CA SER A 26 -11.15 -1.91 -11.63
C SER A 26 -9.74 -1.84 -12.20
N PRO A 27 -9.35 -0.73 -12.84
CA PRO A 27 -7.95 -0.49 -13.15
C PRO A 27 -7.11 -0.43 -11.85
N PRO A 28 -5.80 -0.75 -11.94
CA PRO A 28 -4.84 -0.54 -10.87
C PRO A 28 -4.82 0.92 -10.42
N ILE A 29 -4.69 1.12 -9.12
CA ILE A 29 -4.48 2.43 -8.52
C ILE A 29 -2.99 2.63 -8.33
N GLU A 30 -2.48 3.76 -8.82
CA GLU A 30 -1.10 4.18 -8.65
C GLU A 30 -1.05 5.51 -7.91
N ALA A 31 -0.12 5.62 -6.95
CA ALA A 31 0.03 6.83 -6.15
C ALA A 31 1.49 7.08 -5.77
N ASP A 32 1.87 8.35 -5.75
CA ASP A 32 3.02 8.82 -4.98
C ASP A 32 2.70 8.71 -3.49
N LEU A 33 3.70 8.25 -2.73
CA LEU A 33 3.61 8.15 -1.28
C LEU A 33 4.51 9.19 -0.63
N VAL A 34 4.07 9.70 0.51
CA VAL A 34 4.85 10.62 1.35
C VAL A 34 5.43 9.84 2.53
N ALA A 35 6.73 9.98 2.77
CA ALA A 35 7.35 9.44 3.97
C ALA A 35 6.92 10.24 5.21
N VAL A 36 6.36 9.56 6.20
CA VAL A 36 5.94 10.16 7.48
C VAL A 36 6.93 9.79 8.59
N SER A 37 7.43 8.55 8.57
CA SER A 37 8.50 8.05 9.42
C SER A 37 9.21 6.88 8.73
N ASP A 38 10.23 6.31 9.38
CA ASP A 38 10.96 5.13 8.89
C ASP A 38 10.06 3.90 8.64
N THR A 39 8.88 3.85 9.28
CA THR A 39 7.93 2.72 9.20
C THR A 39 6.55 3.13 8.71
N VAL A 40 6.36 4.37 8.26
CA VAL A 40 5.05 4.86 7.80
C VAL A 40 5.20 5.66 6.51
N LEU A 41 4.48 5.22 5.48
CA LEU A 41 4.21 6.00 4.28
C LEU A 41 2.73 6.42 4.26
N ALA A 42 2.42 7.54 3.63
CA ALA A 42 1.05 8.02 3.46
C ALA A 42 0.68 8.13 1.98
N MET A 43 -0.45 7.53 1.61
CA MET A 43 -1.08 7.69 0.31
C MET A 43 -2.15 8.78 0.38
N PRO A 44 -2.28 9.65 -0.63
CA PRO A 44 -3.43 10.54 -0.75
C PRO A 44 -4.75 9.75 -0.77
N GLY A 45 -5.80 10.33 -0.19
CA GLY A 45 -7.15 9.75 -0.20
C GLY A 45 -7.68 9.46 -1.60
N LEU A 46 -8.39 8.34 -1.74
CA LEU A 46 -9.07 7.94 -2.98
C LEU A 46 -10.49 8.51 -3.03
N GLY A 47 -10.61 9.76 -3.47
CA GLY A 47 -11.90 10.40 -3.72
C GLY A 47 -12.63 10.88 -2.46
N PRO A 48 -13.89 11.35 -2.61
CA PRO A 48 -14.56 12.22 -1.63
C PRO A 48 -14.97 11.51 -0.33
N VAL A 49 -15.08 10.19 -0.33
CA VAL A 49 -15.48 9.39 0.85
C VAL A 49 -14.29 8.84 1.63
N SER A 50 -13.07 9.02 1.11
CA SER A 50 -11.85 8.58 1.78
C SER A 50 -11.36 9.62 2.78
N ALA A 51 -10.67 9.16 3.81
CA ALA A 51 -9.85 10.07 4.61
C ALA A 51 -8.81 10.74 3.70
N PRO A 52 -8.42 12.01 3.96
CA PRO A 52 -7.49 12.74 3.10
C PRO A 52 -6.13 12.06 2.97
N TRP A 53 -5.74 11.27 3.97
CA TRP A 53 -4.52 10.48 3.98
C TRP A 53 -4.83 9.06 4.45
N LEU A 54 -4.24 8.09 3.76
CA LEU A 54 -4.36 6.67 4.05
C LEU A 54 -2.97 6.14 4.42
N PRO A 55 -2.75 5.70 5.67
CA PRO A 55 -1.44 5.24 6.10
C PRO A 55 -1.13 3.82 5.61
N LEU A 56 0.11 3.61 5.22
CA LEU A 56 0.75 2.32 5.00
C LEU A 56 1.78 2.13 6.12
N VAL A 57 1.47 1.26 7.07
CA VAL A 57 2.30 1.03 8.27
C VAL A 57 3.07 -0.27 8.10
N PHE A 58 4.40 -0.17 8.11
CA PHE A 58 5.29 -1.30 7.96
C PHE A 58 5.63 -1.92 9.31
N GLY A 59 5.70 -3.24 9.35
CA GLY A 59 6.06 -3.97 10.55
C GLY A 59 6.53 -5.38 10.26
N THR A 60 6.74 -6.12 11.34
CA THR A 60 7.21 -7.50 11.31
C THR A 60 6.26 -8.36 12.14
N LEU A 61 5.79 -9.48 11.58
CA LEU A 61 4.97 -10.46 12.29
C LEU A 61 5.83 -11.22 13.33
N PRO A 62 5.22 -11.93 14.31
CA PRO A 62 5.99 -12.69 15.30
C PRO A 62 6.94 -13.74 14.73
N ASP A 63 6.69 -14.23 13.51
CA ASP A 63 7.55 -15.18 12.79
C ASP A 63 8.68 -14.51 11.99
N GLY A 64 8.82 -13.19 12.06
CA GLY A 64 9.83 -12.42 11.32
C GLY A 64 9.38 -11.96 9.93
N THR A 65 8.18 -12.34 9.47
CA THR A 65 7.70 -11.95 8.13
C THR A 65 7.40 -10.45 8.08
N PRO A 66 8.03 -9.67 7.18
CA PRO A 66 7.67 -8.27 6.97
C PRO A 66 6.26 -8.17 6.44
N TYR A 67 5.51 -7.16 6.86
CA TYR A 67 4.18 -6.88 6.33
C TYR A 67 3.92 -5.39 6.23
N VAL A 68 2.90 -5.04 5.45
CA VAL A 68 2.32 -3.69 5.44
C VAL A 68 0.87 -3.77 5.91
N CYS A 69 0.50 -2.93 6.88
CA CYS A 69 -0.89 -2.70 7.24
C CYS A 69 -1.45 -1.58 6.37
N PHE A 70 -2.51 -1.88 5.61
CA PHE A 70 -3.23 -0.91 4.81
C PHE A 70 -4.73 -1.18 4.90
N GLY A 71 -5.53 -0.15 5.20
CA GLY A 71 -6.98 -0.30 5.37
C GLY A 71 -7.38 -1.32 6.44
N MET A 72 -6.69 -1.32 7.59
CA MET A 72 -6.88 -2.26 8.71
C MET A 72 -6.61 -3.74 8.38
N ARG A 73 -5.85 -4.03 7.32
CA ARG A 73 -5.45 -5.38 6.93
C ARG A 73 -3.93 -5.48 6.84
N ALA A 74 -3.35 -6.50 7.46
CA ALA A 74 -1.96 -6.85 7.29
C ALA A 74 -1.76 -7.67 6.02
N ALA A 75 -0.89 -7.21 5.12
CA ALA A 75 -0.47 -7.90 3.92
C ALA A 75 1.01 -8.32 4.07
N PRO A 76 1.29 -9.61 4.28
CA PRO A 76 2.65 -10.12 4.32
C PRO A 76 3.39 -9.85 3.01
N LYS A 77 4.69 -9.51 3.12
CA LYS A 77 5.58 -9.36 1.98
C LYS A 77 5.76 -10.73 1.32
N ILE A 78 5.61 -10.75 0.00
CA ILE A 78 5.90 -11.90 -0.86
C ILE A 78 7.15 -11.62 -1.69
N ALA A 79 7.82 -12.69 -2.14
CA ALA A 79 9.02 -12.62 -2.98
C ALA A 79 8.74 -12.00 -4.36
#